data_AF-A0A238U715-F1
#
_entry.id   AF-A0A238U715-F1
#
_cell.length_a   1.000
_cell.length_b   1.000
_cell.length_c   1.000
_cell.angle_alpha   90.00
_cell.angle_beta   90.00
_cell.angle_gamma   90.00
#
_symmetry.space_group_name_H-M   'P 1'
#
loop_
_entity.id
_entity.type
_entity.pdbx_description
1 polymer ?
#
loop_
_entity_poly.entity_id
_entity_poly.type
_entity_poly.pdbx_seq_one_letter_code
_entity_poly.pdbx_strand_id
1 'polypeptide(L)'
;MDWCKMDSFLVNTGRKQFFIVSSFIILASLYTIGIYIYYSTLHGYYLNYIKSEIVLEVFYLAVVLYSLISVYKGRKWGMYFLIGFFSYKIYYALGSISWFYSIKNNLLGRITYNYSLNFDIVIYCIAILYFCFSKSFKEFIKYQKTKFTRVQSRNN
;
A
#
# COMPACT_ATOMS: atom_id res chain seq x y z
N MET A 1 27.60 -15.98 20.23
CA MET A 1 26.50 -15.09 19.79
C MET A 1 25.20 -15.87 19.96
N ASP A 2 24.30 -15.42 20.84
CA ASP A 2 23.08 -16.16 21.18
C ASP A 2 22.05 -16.07 20.04
N TRP A 3 21.87 -17.17 19.31
CA TRP A 3 20.92 -17.28 18.20
C TRP A 3 19.49 -16.83 18.58
N CYS A 4 19.05 -17.14 19.80
CA CYS A 4 17.74 -16.69 20.33
C CYS A 4 17.61 -15.16 20.43
N LYS A 5 18.68 -14.43 20.79
CA LYS A 5 18.63 -12.97 20.87
C LYS A 5 18.54 -12.35 19.48
N MET A 6 19.25 -12.93 18.51
CA MET A 6 19.25 -12.46 17.12
C MET A 6 17.87 -12.61 16.46
N ASP A 7 17.19 -13.73 16.69
CA ASP A 7 15.84 -13.97 16.17
C ASP A 7 14.81 -12.98 16.78
N SER A 8 14.89 -12.74 18.08
CA SER A 8 14.00 -11.78 18.75
C SER A 8 14.18 -10.34 18.23
N PHE A 9 15.41 -9.95 17.93
CA PHE A 9 15.73 -8.64 17.36
C PHE A 9 15.19 -8.49 15.94
N LEU A 10 15.36 -9.52 15.09
CA LEU A 10 14.85 -9.52 13.71
C LEU A 10 13.33 -9.45 13.67
N VAL A 11 12.64 -10.19 14.54
CA VAL A 11 11.17 -10.17 14.66
C VAL A 11 10.69 -8.77 15.07
N ASN A 12 11.31 -8.15 16.08
CA ASN A 12 10.93 -6.81 16.53
C ASN A 12 11.20 -5.74 15.46
N THR A 13 12.32 -5.84 14.75
CA THR A 13 12.67 -4.95 13.65
C THR A 13 11.66 -5.09 12.50
N GLY A 14 11.35 -6.33 12.12
CA GLY A 14 10.34 -6.64 11.11
C GLY A 14 8.97 -6.09 11.50
N ARG A 15 8.55 -6.27 12.75
CA ARG A 15 7.28 -5.71 13.24
C ARG A 15 7.24 -4.19 13.13
N LYS A 16 8.28 -3.48 13.57
CA LYS A 16 8.35 -2.01 13.49
C LYS A 16 8.28 -1.52 12.05
N GLN A 17 9.11 -2.11 11.18
CA GLN A 17 9.14 -1.78 9.76
C GLN A 17 7.79 -2.03 9.07
N PHE A 18 7.11 -3.14 9.41
CA PHE A 18 5.78 -3.44 8.90
C PHE A 18 4.78 -2.32 9.23
N PHE A 19 4.75 -1.82 10.47
CA PHE A 19 3.85 -0.72 10.85
C PHE A 19 4.20 0.59 10.15
N ILE A 20 5.49 0.90 10.02
CA ILE A 20 5.96 2.10 9.33
C ILE A 20 5.54 2.04 7.85
N VAL A 21 5.88 0.97 7.14
CA VAL A 21 5.51 0.78 5.72
C VAL A 21 3.99 0.80 5.54
N SER A 22 3.24 0.13 6.41
CA SER A 22 1.77 0.15 6.38
C SER A 22 1.21 1.55 6.55
N SER A 23 1.76 2.35 7.46
CA SER A 23 1.31 3.73 7.67
C SER A 23 1.56 4.61 6.45
N PHE A 24 2.72 4.47 5.78
CA PHE A 24 3.00 5.19 4.54
C PHE A 24 2.05 4.81 3.40
N ILE A 25 1.74 3.52 3.24
CA ILE A 25 0.77 3.05 2.24
C ILE A 25 -0.61 3.66 2.49
N ILE A 26 -1.08 3.64 3.74
CA ILE A 26 -2.39 4.18 4.11
C ILE A 26 -2.41 5.70 3.88
N LEU A 27 -1.36 6.41 4.29
CA LEU A 27 -1.25 7.85 4.12
C LEU A 27 -1.24 8.25 2.63
N ALA A 28 -0.50 7.52 1.80
CA ALA A 28 -0.50 7.70 0.34
C ALA A 28 -1.91 7.54 -0.25
N SER A 29 -2.61 6.46 0.14
CA SER A 29 -3.98 6.21 -0.32
C SER A 29 -4.95 7.33 0.09
N LEU A 30 -4.86 7.81 1.33
CA LEU A 30 -5.68 8.93 1.81
C LEU A 30 -5.36 10.24 1.09
N TYR A 31 -4.07 10.50 0.82
CA TYR A 31 -3.62 11.67 0.09
C TYR A 31 -4.20 11.69 -1.33
N THR A 32 -4.16 10.56 -2.03
CA THR A 32 -4.71 10.41 -3.38
C THR A 32 -6.23 10.62 -3.40
N ILE A 33 -6.97 10.08 -2.43
CA ILE A 33 -8.42 10.36 -2.27
C ILE A 33 -8.67 11.86 -2.04
N GLY A 34 -7.88 12.49 -1.17
CA GLY A 34 -7.99 13.92 -0.86
C GLY A 34 -7.78 14.82 -2.08
N ILE A 35 -6.82 14.47 -2.94
CA ILE A 35 -6.59 15.16 -4.22
C ILE A 35 -7.82 15.06 -5.12
N TYR A 36 -8.41 13.87 -5.28
CA TYR A 36 -9.61 13.71 -6.11
C TYR A 36 -10.79 14.53 -5.59
N ILE A 37 -10.99 14.58 -4.27
CA ILE A 37 -12.03 15.42 -3.64
C ILE A 37 -11.75 16.91 -3.91
N TYR A 38 -10.52 17.36 -3.69
CA TYR A 38 -10.11 18.75 -3.91
C TYR A 38 -10.37 19.21 -5.35
N TYR A 39 -9.93 18.42 -6.34
CA TYR A 39 -10.18 18.72 -7.75
C TYR A 39 -11.67 18.67 -8.12
N SER A 40 -12.44 17.75 -7.54
CA SER A 40 -13.89 17.70 -7.72
C SER A 40 -14.56 19.00 -7.28
N THR A 41 -14.14 19.57 -6.14
CA THR A 41 -14.72 20.80 -5.60
C THR A 41 -14.28 22.06 -6.33
N LEU A 42 -13.03 22.13 -6.79
CA LEU A 42 -12.44 23.38 -7.28
C LEU A 42 -12.66 23.64 -8.77
N HIS A 43 -12.89 22.59 -9.56
CA HIS A 43 -12.91 22.72 -11.02
C HIS A 43 -14.23 22.29 -11.66
N GLY A 44 -15.25 21.94 -10.87
CA GLY A 44 -16.59 21.63 -11.38
C GLY A 44 -16.64 20.54 -12.46
N TYR A 45 -15.60 19.69 -12.53
CA TYR A 45 -15.51 18.60 -13.50
C TYR A 45 -16.68 17.63 -13.35
N TYR A 46 -17.07 16.99 -14.46
CA TYR A 46 -18.14 15.98 -14.57
C TYR A 46 -18.31 15.13 -13.30
N LEU A 47 -19.28 15.52 -12.46
CA LEU A 47 -19.51 14.96 -11.13
C LEU A 47 -19.66 13.43 -11.14
N ASN A 48 -20.15 12.84 -12.23
CA ASN A 48 -20.35 11.40 -12.32
C ASN A 48 -19.05 10.62 -12.51
N TYR A 49 -18.07 11.14 -13.28
CA TYR A 49 -16.79 10.47 -13.53
C TYR A 49 -15.90 10.49 -12.27
N ILE A 50 -15.82 11.64 -11.60
CA ILE A 50 -14.99 11.77 -10.39
C ILE A 50 -15.58 10.97 -9.22
N LYS A 51 -16.91 10.87 -9.12
CA LYS A 51 -17.56 10.00 -8.12
C LYS A 51 -17.14 8.54 -8.28
N SER A 52 -17.08 8.01 -9.51
CA SER A 52 -16.64 6.63 -9.73
C SER A 52 -15.18 6.41 -9.32
N GLU A 53 -14.29 7.37 -9.61
CA GLU A 53 -12.87 7.29 -9.21
C GLU A 53 -12.69 7.32 -7.68
N ILE A 54 -13.43 8.21 -6.99
CA ILE A 54 -13.39 8.27 -5.52
C ILE A 54 -13.90 6.97 -4.89
N VAL A 55 -15.02 6.43 -5.38
CA VAL A 55 -15.57 5.15 -4.89
C VAL A 55 -14.57 4.02 -5.10
N LEU A 56 -13.91 4.00 -6.26
CA LEU A 56 -12.89 3.02 -6.58
C LEU A 56 -11.67 3.13 -5.65
N GLU A 57 -11.17 4.33 -5.37
CA GLU A 57 -10.05 4.54 -4.43
C GLU A 57 -10.41 4.21 -2.98
N VAL A 58 -11.63 4.49 -2.54
CA VAL A 58 -12.12 4.06 -1.22
C VAL A 58 -12.20 2.53 -1.13
N PHE A 59 -12.71 1.88 -2.18
CA PHE A 59 -12.71 0.43 -2.28
C PHE A 59 -11.29 -0.14 -2.21
N TYR A 60 -10.35 0.47 -2.93
CA TYR A 60 -8.94 0.09 -2.89
C TYR A 60 -8.33 0.23 -1.50
N LEU A 61 -8.59 1.33 -0.80
CA LEU A 61 -8.14 1.51 0.58
C LEU A 61 -8.67 0.39 1.48
N ALA A 62 -9.93 -0.01 1.33
CA ALA A 62 -10.52 -1.10 2.10
C ALA A 62 -9.81 -2.45 1.82
N VAL A 63 -9.54 -2.75 0.55
CA VAL A 63 -8.80 -3.97 0.14
C VAL A 63 -7.38 -3.97 0.70
N VAL A 64 -6.68 -2.84 0.65
CA VAL A 64 -5.34 -2.67 1.21
C VAL A 64 -5.34 -2.91 2.72
N LEU A 65 -6.27 -2.29 3.46
CA LEU A 65 -6.42 -2.48 4.91
C LEU A 65 -6.68 -3.95 5.26
N TYR A 66 -7.62 -4.60 4.57
CA TYR A 66 -7.93 -6.01 4.77
C TYR A 66 -6.72 -6.92 4.50
N SER A 67 -5.96 -6.61 3.46
CA SER A 67 -4.76 -7.37 3.10
C SER A 67 -3.63 -7.16 4.11
N LEU A 68 -3.40 -5.93 4.59
CA LEU A 68 -2.44 -5.62 5.66
C LEU A 68 -2.79 -6.35 6.96
N ILE A 69 -4.07 -6.35 7.36
CA ILE A 69 -4.53 -7.13 8.52
C ILE A 69 -4.25 -8.62 8.31
N SER A 70 -4.49 -9.14 7.11
CA SER A 70 -4.22 -10.55 6.80
C SER A 70 -2.73 -10.89 6.87
N VAL A 71 -1.85 -10.00 6.38
CA VAL A 71 -0.39 -10.13 6.52
C VAL A 71 0.02 -10.10 7.98
N TYR A 72 -0.54 -9.20 8.79
CA TYR A 72 -0.28 -9.14 10.22
C TYR A 72 -0.68 -10.44 10.94
N LYS A 73 -1.76 -11.08 10.48
CA LYS A 73 -2.20 -12.41 10.94
C LYS A 73 -1.32 -13.57 10.44
N GLY A 74 -0.22 -13.29 9.73
CA GLY A 74 0.69 -14.29 9.17
C GLY A 74 0.15 -15.01 7.94
N ARG A 75 -0.91 -14.48 7.30
CA ARG A 75 -1.51 -15.10 6.11
C ARG A 75 -0.75 -14.68 4.85
N LYS A 76 -0.07 -15.65 4.21
CA LYS A 76 0.73 -15.41 2.99
C LYS A 76 -0.07 -14.84 1.82
N TRP A 77 -1.34 -15.19 1.68
CA TRP A 77 -2.16 -14.68 0.59
C TRP A 77 -2.36 -13.17 0.65
N GLY A 78 -2.50 -12.58 1.84
CA GLY A 78 -2.59 -11.12 1.99
C GLY A 78 -1.36 -10.38 1.42
N MET A 79 -0.19 -11.01 1.52
CA MET A 79 1.05 -10.45 0.95
C MET A 79 1.02 -10.51 -0.58
N TYR A 80 0.59 -11.62 -1.16
CA TYR A 80 0.47 -11.74 -2.63
C TYR A 80 -0.55 -10.76 -3.20
N PHE A 81 -1.67 -10.55 -2.50
CA PHE A 81 -2.65 -9.52 -2.87
C PHE A 81 -2.04 -8.12 -2.85
N LEU A 82 -1.32 -7.74 -1.78
CA LEU A 82 -0.67 -6.42 -1.73
C LEU A 82 0.36 -6.24 -2.83
N ILE A 83 1.21 -7.24 -3.09
CA ILE A 83 2.22 -7.16 -4.15
C ILE A 83 1.54 -7.00 -5.51
N GLY A 84 0.58 -7.85 -5.84
CA GLY A 84 -0.15 -7.77 -7.11
C GLY A 84 -0.86 -6.42 -7.26
N PHE A 85 -1.47 -5.93 -6.19
CA PHE A 85 -2.16 -4.64 -6.17
C PHE A 85 -1.21 -3.46 -6.38
N PHE A 86 -0.07 -3.45 -5.71
CA PHE A 86 0.96 -2.42 -5.87
C PHE A 86 1.59 -2.46 -7.26
N SER A 87 1.83 -3.65 -7.81
CA SER A 87 2.28 -3.79 -9.20
C SER A 87 1.25 -3.24 -10.19
N TYR A 88 -0.04 -3.50 -9.98
CA TYR A 88 -1.11 -2.95 -10.80
C TYR A 88 -1.17 -1.42 -10.72
N LYS A 89 -1.08 -0.85 -9.51
CA LYS A 89 -1.04 0.61 -9.31
C LYS A 89 0.17 1.26 -9.97
N ILE A 90 1.36 0.65 -9.87
CA ILE A 90 2.56 1.13 -10.56
C ILE A 90 2.36 1.07 -12.08
N TYR A 91 1.81 -0.03 -12.61
CA TYR A 91 1.53 -0.17 -14.04
C TYR A 91 0.55 0.91 -14.54
N TYR A 92 -0.55 1.14 -13.82
CA TYR A 92 -1.52 2.18 -14.16
C TYR A 92 -0.89 3.57 -14.09
N ALA A 93 -0.10 3.85 -13.06
CA ALA A 93 0.61 5.12 -12.92
C ALA A 93 1.56 5.37 -14.10
N LEU A 94 2.36 4.36 -14.50
CA LEU A 94 3.24 4.45 -15.66
C LEU A 94 2.46 4.63 -16.98
N GLY A 95 1.34 3.92 -17.15
CA GLY A 95 0.46 4.07 -18.31
C GLY A 95 -0.13 5.48 -18.42
N SER A 96 -0.51 6.09 -17.28
CA SER A 96 -1.07 7.44 -17.25
C SER A 96 -0.06 8.53 -17.66
N ILE A 97 1.25 8.32 -17.43
CA ILE A 97 2.32 9.22 -17.88
C ILE A 97 2.30 9.37 -19.40
N SER A 98 1.99 8.30 -20.14
CA SER A 98 1.93 8.33 -21.61
C SER A 98 0.75 9.15 -22.15
N TRP A 99 -0.40 9.10 -21.46
CA TRP A 99 -1.60 9.87 -21.82
C TRP A 99 -1.43 11.38 -21.50
N PHE A 100 -0.59 11.68 -20.51
CA PHE A 100 -0.32 13.02 -20.00
C PHE A 100 0.53 13.91 -20.91
N TYR A 101 1.20 13.35 -21.92
CA TYR A 101 1.84 14.13 -22.98
C TYR A 101 0.85 14.60 -24.06
N SER A 102 -0.37 14.06 -24.09
CA SER A 102 -1.38 14.36 -25.12
C SER A 102 -2.35 15.49 -24.71
N ILE A 103 -2.53 15.74 -23.41
CA ILE A 103 -3.57 16.65 -22.90
C ILE A 103 -3.02 18.07 -22.66
N LYS A 104 -3.54 19.08 -23.39
CA LYS A 104 -3.30 20.52 -23.23
C LYS A 104 -4.08 21.13 -22.02
N ASN A 105 -3.92 20.61 -20.81
CA ASN A 105 -4.60 21.18 -19.63
C ASN A 105 -3.67 21.97 -18.70
N ASN A 106 -4.29 22.87 -17.90
CA ASN A 106 -3.66 23.83 -16.98
C ASN A 106 -2.43 23.27 -16.23
N LEU A 107 -1.34 24.06 -16.23
CA LEU A 107 -0.03 23.71 -15.69
C LEU A 107 -0.07 23.22 -14.22
N LEU A 108 -0.94 23.79 -13.40
CA LEU A 108 -1.16 23.39 -12.00
C LEU A 108 -1.77 21.99 -11.86
N GLY A 109 -2.80 21.67 -12.66
CA GLY A 109 -3.38 20.31 -12.73
C GLY A 109 -2.35 19.27 -13.13
N ARG A 110 -1.45 19.66 -14.05
CA ARG A 110 -0.34 18.84 -14.54
C ARG A 110 0.67 18.51 -13.43
N ILE A 111 1.01 19.49 -12.61
CA ILE A 111 1.98 19.34 -11.52
C ILE A 111 1.38 18.46 -10.42
N THR A 112 0.19 18.78 -9.88
CA THR A 112 -0.35 18.04 -8.73
C THR A 112 -0.61 16.55 -9.04
N TYR A 113 -1.11 16.25 -10.23
CA TYR A 113 -1.36 14.85 -10.64
C TYR A 113 -0.05 14.05 -10.79
N ASN A 114 0.98 14.65 -11.41
CA ASN A 114 2.29 14.00 -11.56
C ASN A 114 3.00 13.79 -10.21
N TYR A 115 2.91 14.75 -9.28
CA TYR A 115 3.51 14.60 -7.96
C TYR A 115 2.85 13.48 -7.16
N SER A 116 1.51 13.38 -7.19
CA SER A 116 0.78 12.29 -6.53
C SER A 116 1.19 10.92 -7.09
N LEU A 117 1.25 10.78 -8.41
CA LEU A 117 1.61 9.51 -9.05
C LEU A 117 3.04 9.07 -8.76
N ASN A 118 4.00 10.00 -8.83
CA ASN A 118 5.40 9.68 -8.58
C ASN A 118 5.64 9.30 -7.10
N PHE A 119 4.96 9.97 -6.17
CA PHE A 119 5.05 9.66 -4.76
C PHE A 119 4.48 8.26 -4.45
N ASP A 120 3.33 7.92 -5.03
CA ASP A 120 2.69 6.61 -4.90
C ASP A 120 3.59 5.49 -5.45
N ILE A 121 4.19 5.67 -6.63
CA ILE A 121 5.12 4.69 -7.23
C ILE A 121 6.28 4.40 -6.26
N VAL A 122 6.89 5.43 -5.68
CA VAL A 122 8.03 5.26 -4.76
C VAL A 122 7.61 4.46 -3.52
N ILE A 123 6.48 4.80 -2.91
CA ILE A 123 5.97 4.09 -1.72
C ILE A 123 5.67 2.63 -2.04
N TYR A 124 4.98 2.36 -3.16
CA TYR A 124 4.64 1.00 -3.56
C TYR A 124 5.88 0.16 -3.91
N CYS A 125 6.89 0.75 -4.57
CA CYS A 125 8.16 0.09 -4.83
C CYS A 125 8.88 -0.29 -3.53
N ILE A 126 8.98 0.64 -2.57
CA ILE A 126 9.59 0.38 -1.26
C ILE A 126 8.82 -0.73 -0.52
N ALA A 127 7.49 -0.70 -0.57
CA ALA A 127 6.65 -1.71 0.06
C ALA A 127 6.87 -3.11 -0.56
N ILE A 128 6.93 -3.21 -1.89
CA ILE A 128 7.23 -4.47 -2.59
C ILE A 128 8.62 -4.97 -2.20
N LEU A 129 9.63 -4.10 -2.23
CA LEU A 129 11.00 -4.47 -1.88
C LEU A 129 11.08 -5.01 -0.44
N TYR A 130 10.41 -4.33 0.49
CA TYR A 130 10.34 -4.74 1.88
C TYR A 130 9.63 -6.09 2.04
N PHE A 131 8.44 -6.26 1.46
CA PHE A 131 7.66 -7.49 1.62
C PHE A 131 8.30 -8.71 0.95
N CYS A 132 8.98 -8.53 -0.20
CA CYS A 132 9.58 -9.64 -0.94
C CYS A 132 10.96 -10.04 -0.41
N PHE A 133 11.81 -9.07 -0.10
CA PHE A 133 13.25 -9.31 0.07
C PHE A 133 13.74 -9.18 1.50
N SER A 134 13.03 -8.45 2.38
CA SER A 134 13.52 -8.21 3.75
C SER A 134 13.57 -9.47 4.60
N LYS A 135 14.76 -9.77 5.17
CA LYS A 135 14.95 -10.87 6.12
C LYS A 135 14.16 -10.66 7.42
N SER A 136 14.15 -9.43 7.94
CA SER A 136 13.41 -9.08 9.16
C SER A 136 11.90 -9.30 8.99
N PHE A 137 11.36 -9.00 7.81
CA PHE A 137 9.96 -9.23 7.49
C PHE A 137 9.62 -10.72 7.43
N LYS A 138 10.47 -11.54 6.80
CA LYS A 138 10.28 -12.99 6.73
C LYS A 138 10.23 -13.64 8.11
N GLU A 139 11.13 -13.26 9.01
CA GLU A 139 11.12 -13.74 10.40
C GLU A 139 9.89 -13.24 11.17
N PHE A 140 9.48 -11.98 10.97
CA PHE A 140 8.23 -11.46 11.54
C PHE A 140 7.00 -12.28 11.12
N ILE A 141 6.85 -12.57 9.82
CA ILE A 141 5.73 -13.37 9.31
C ILE A 141 5.75 -14.80 9.84
N LYS A 142 6.94 -15.41 9.92
CA LYS A 142 7.12 -16.74 10.51
C LYS A 142 6.67 -16.74 11.97
N TYR A 143 7.08 -15.75 12.76
CA TYR A 143 6.64 -15.59 14.15
C TYR A 143 5.11 -15.44 14.27
N GLN A 144 4.49 -14.59 13.45
CA GLN A 144 3.04 -14.40 13.46
C GLN A 144 2.29 -15.70 13.15
N LYS A 145 2.74 -16.44 12.14
CA LYS A 145 2.15 -17.74 11.78
C LYS A 145 2.15 -18.69 12.99
N THR A 146 3.30 -18.85 13.66
CA THR A 146 3.45 -19.74 14.82
C THR A 146 2.56 -19.31 15.99
N LYS A 147 2.46 -18.00 16.24
CA LYS A 147 1.61 -17.43 17.30
C LYS A 147 0.13 -17.70 17.02
N PHE A 148 -0.33 -17.46 15.79
CA PHE A 148 -1.73 -17.69 15.41
C PHE A 148 -2.13 -19.17 15.48
N THR A 149 -1.27 -20.09 15.03
CA THR A 149 -1.54 -21.53 15.12
C THR A 149 -1.72 -21.99 16.57
N ARG A 150 -0.89 -21.51 17.50
CA ARG A 150 -1.00 -21.85 18.94
C ARG A 150 -2.26 -21.30 19.61
N VAL A 151 -2.74 -20.14 19.20
CA VAL A 151 -3.98 -19.57 19.74
C VAL A 151 -5.18 -20.38 19.24
N GLN A 152 -5.18 -20.74 17.96
CA GLN A 152 -6.26 -21.54 17.38
C GLN A 152 -6.33 -22.96 17.96
N SER A 153 -5.19 -23.58 18.26
CA SER A 153 -5.14 -24.90 18.90
C SER A 153 -5.53 -24.92 20.38
N ARG A 154 -5.58 -23.76 21.05
CA ARG A 154 -6.05 -23.66 22.44
C ARG A 154 -7.56 -23.43 22.55
N ASN A 155 -8.18 -23.00 21.46
CA ASN A 155 -9.60 -22.63 21.42
C ASN A 155 -10.47 -23.72 20.78
N ASN A 156 -9.85 -24.83 20.35
CA ASN A 156 -10.49 -26.05 19.83
C ASN A 156 -10.23 -27.19 20.81
#